data_AF-A0AAW1N484-F1
#
_entry.id   AF-A0AAW1N484-F1
#
_cell.length_a   1.000
_cell.length_b   1.000
_cell.length_c   1.000
_cell.angle_alpha   90.00
_cell.angle_beta   90.00
_cell.angle_gamma   90.00
#
_symmetry.space_group_name_H-M   'P 1'
#
loop_
_entity.id
_entity.type
_entity.pdbx_description
1 polymer ?
#
loop_
_entity_poly.entity_id
_entity_poly.type
_entity_poly.pdbx_seq_one_letter_code
_entity_poly.pdbx_strand_id
1 'polypeptide(L)'
;MPQDFLKFMETEDAFLHNFFSCTSQGCYEKAKESVERERQSYKVIGPWQLLLTQLIQIASAEKSYMEIGFLQNKNKGFLRKDNSLKAIYESIKSETKKIEEMAKVHMQDRKTINYCQNVIQYLTARTHLIDFYEKIYQLGLTKSFKYNELVISIDNITEEHLYAFTDISLTPIRDMFSFECEILKNLFKAMNELQKLQFLPSLALIHSAHTTLSSWKIKLQNRETWKLGFLKNNQLPALFEWLLKLKGAILSKFSLYFHNTLALQTSLSDMRQLCSKLLYDNYQKMIAFQKKNDASILILSDNQTNEENDSYPIIISYPQKINTDPDIILKMIADTSEELLVVDKVIYKYLSQEHVSYIYTLIEPGIYLVLTFENKKIEKDSHVIHFITELCTNLRCTKIFLSLKAPIK
;
A
#
# COMPACT_ATOMS: atom_id res chain seq x y z
N MET A 1 21.74 18.59 6.56
CA MET A 1 22.09 19.92 6.01
C MET A 1 23.17 20.56 6.87
N PRO A 2 24.09 21.37 6.30
CA PRO A 2 25.11 22.06 7.10
C PRO A 2 24.46 23.08 8.05
N GLN A 3 25.00 23.22 9.26
CA GLN A 3 24.47 24.10 10.32
C GLN A 3 24.38 25.58 9.91
N ASP A 4 25.10 26.00 8.87
CA ASP A 4 25.15 27.39 8.42
C ASP A 4 23.89 27.86 7.68
N PHE A 5 23.08 26.96 7.12
CA PHE A 5 21.82 27.34 6.44
C PHE A 5 20.73 27.80 7.43
N LEU A 6 20.75 27.28 8.66
CA LEU A 6 19.82 27.68 9.72
C LEU A 6 20.09 29.10 10.25
N LYS A 7 21.29 29.65 10.07
CA LYS A 7 21.64 31.03 10.50
C LYS A 7 20.97 32.12 9.67
N PHE A 8 20.48 31.80 8.48
CA PHE A 8 19.81 32.75 7.57
C PHE A 8 18.28 32.66 7.60
N MET A 9 17.71 31.66 8.28
CA MET A 9 16.26 31.59 8.51
C MET A 9 15.89 32.45 9.71
N GLU A 10 14.76 33.13 9.60
CA GLU A 10 14.16 33.83 10.74
C GLU A 10 13.73 32.80 11.79
N THR A 11 13.62 33.25 13.06
CA THR A 11 13.44 32.37 14.22
C THR A 11 12.20 31.48 14.11
N GLU A 12 11.10 31.99 13.55
CA GLU A 12 9.82 31.26 13.38
C GLU A 12 9.90 30.21 12.26
N ASP A 13 10.55 30.51 11.14
CA ASP A 13 10.78 29.56 10.04
C ASP A 13 11.62 28.38 10.50
N ALA A 14 12.71 28.68 11.23
CA ALA A 14 13.59 27.67 11.80
C ALA A 14 12.85 26.79 12.81
N PHE A 15 11.98 27.38 13.63
CA PHE A 15 11.13 26.64 14.56
C PHE A 15 10.18 25.68 13.83
N LEU A 16 9.40 26.17 12.86
CA LEU A 16 8.45 25.34 12.11
C LEU A 16 9.16 24.23 11.32
N HIS A 17 10.29 24.54 10.69
CA HIS A 17 11.12 23.54 10.02
C HIS A 17 11.55 22.43 10.97
N ASN A 18 11.98 22.77 12.19
CA ASN A 18 12.37 21.80 13.20
C ASN A 18 11.17 20.99 13.72
N PHE A 19 10.01 21.62 13.92
CA PHE A 19 8.77 20.95 14.31
C PHE A 19 8.34 19.91 13.25
N PHE A 20 8.28 20.30 11.98
CA PHE A 20 7.91 19.40 10.89
C PHE A 20 8.98 18.35 10.61
N SER A 21 10.27 18.65 10.86
CA SER A 21 11.34 17.64 10.83
C SER A 21 11.14 16.58 11.90
N CYS A 22 10.81 16.96 13.14
CA CYS A 22 10.54 15.98 14.19
C CYS A 22 9.31 15.13 13.83
N THR A 23 8.26 15.76 13.30
CA THR A 23 7.02 15.08 12.90
C THR A 23 7.27 14.08 11.75
N SER A 24 8.01 14.47 10.70
CA SER A 24 8.31 13.59 9.56
C SER A 24 9.26 12.43 9.89
N GLN A 25 10.05 12.58 10.96
CA GLN A 25 10.96 11.56 11.46
C GLN A 25 10.29 10.59 12.47
N GLY A 26 9.02 10.81 12.82
CA GLY A 26 8.31 10.01 13.84
C GLY A 26 8.61 10.42 15.29
N CYS A 27 9.25 11.57 15.52
CA CYS A 27 9.61 12.09 16.84
C CYS A 27 8.51 13.01 17.41
N TYR A 28 7.28 12.50 17.55
CA TYR A 28 6.11 13.31 17.87
C TYR A 28 6.15 13.97 19.24
N GLU A 29 6.61 13.27 20.28
CA GLU A 29 6.70 13.85 21.63
C GLU A 29 7.73 14.98 21.68
N LYS A 30 8.88 14.81 21.03
CA LYS A 30 9.89 15.88 20.88
C LYS A 30 9.33 17.10 20.16
N ALA A 31 8.49 16.90 19.13
CA ALA A 31 7.82 17.99 18.42
C ALA A 31 6.86 18.76 19.34
N LYS A 32 6.09 18.06 20.19
CA LYS A 32 5.20 18.70 21.17
C LYS A 32 5.99 19.47 22.23
N GLU A 33 7.05 18.87 22.78
CA GLU A 33 7.94 19.52 23.76
C GLU A 33 8.60 20.79 23.20
N SER A 34 8.98 20.81 21.91
CA SER A 34 9.50 22.05 21.29
C SER A 34 8.43 23.14 21.23
N VAL A 35 7.17 22.79 20.93
CA VAL A 35 6.07 23.74 20.91
C VAL A 35 5.77 24.31 22.29
N GLU A 36 5.78 23.47 23.33
CA GLU A 36 5.55 23.93 24.71
C GLU A 36 6.62 24.92 25.18
N ARG A 37 7.89 24.67 24.84
CA ARG A 37 8.99 25.61 25.10
C ARG A 37 8.81 26.92 24.34
N GLU A 38 8.46 26.85 23.06
CA GLU A 38 8.23 28.04 22.24
C GLU A 38 7.10 28.91 22.82
N ARG A 39 6.01 28.29 23.27
CA ARG A 39 4.87 29.00 23.87
C ARG A 39 5.23 29.77 25.13
N GLN A 40 6.20 29.32 25.92
CA GLN A 40 6.65 30.01 27.15
C GLN A 40 7.37 31.32 26.85
N SER A 41 7.92 31.50 25.65
CA SER A 41 8.60 32.72 25.21
C SER A 41 7.65 33.89 24.94
N TYR A 42 6.34 33.62 24.77
CA TYR A 42 5.34 34.63 24.42
C TYR A 42 4.36 34.90 25.57
N LYS A 43 4.28 36.17 26.00
CA LYS A 43 3.42 36.60 27.12
C LYS A 43 2.00 36.98 26.70
N VAL A 44 1.75 37.25 25.42
CA VAL A 44 0.46 37.72 24.90
C VAL A 44 -0.09 36.68 23.92
N ILE A 45 -1.38 36.38 24.05
CA ILE A 45 -2.09 35.49 23.14
C ILE A 45 -2.33 36.22 21.83
N GLY A 46 -1.56 35.85 20.81
CA GLY A 46 -1.72 36.28 19.43
C GLY A 46 -1.96 35.10 18.47
N PRO A 47 -2.20 35.37 17.18
CA PRO A 47 -2.42 34.34 16.16
C PRO A 47 -1.34 33.27 16.13
N TRP A 48 -0.06 33.66 16.26
CA TRP A 48 1.05 32.72 16.38
C TRP A 48 0.90 31.72 17.54
N GLN A 49 0.55 32.18 18.74
CA GLN A 49 0.40 31.29 19.90
C GLN A 49 -0.80 30.34 19.76
N LEU A 50 -1.85 30.77 19.05
CA LEU A 50 -2.97 29.90 18.68
C LEU A 50 -2.53 28.85 17.66
N LEU A 51 -1.71 29.22 16.68
CA LEU A 51 -1.14 28.28 15.70
C LEU A 51 -0.25 27.24 16.39
N LEU A 52 0.61 27.64 17.32
CA LEU A 52 1.40 26.72 18.16
C LEU A 52 0.50 25.69 18.85
N THR A 53 -0.66 26.09 19.35
CA THR A 53 -1.62 25.15 19.96
C THR A 53 -2.14 24.12 18.95
N GLN A 54 -2.35 24.51 17.69
CA GLN A 54 -2.73 23.57 16.63
C GLN A 54 -1.59 22.61 16.26
N LEU A 55 -0.32 23.05 16.29
CA LEU A 55 0.82 22.18 16.01
C LEU A 55 0.88 20.95 16.95
N ILE A 56 0.52 21.11 18.23
CA ILE A 56 0.43 19.98 19.18
C ILE A 56 -0.61 18.95 18.74
N GLN A 57 -1.77 19.42 18.25
CA GLN A 57 -2.83 18.57 17.72
C GLN A 57 -2.40 17.89 16.43
N ILE A 58 -1.69 18.60 15.54
CA ILE A 58 -1.12 18.05 14.31
C ILE A 58 -0.14 16.91 14.62
N ALA A 59 0.80 17.11 15.55
CA ALA A 59 1.74 16.04 15.93
C ALA A 59 1.02 14.79 16.45
N SER A 60 -0.09 14.97 17.19
CA SER A 60 -0.91 13.86 17.69
C SER A 60 -1.69 13.16 16.57
N ALA A 61 -2.25 13.93 15.63
CA ALA A 61 -2.96 13.41 14.47
C ALA A 61 -2.02 12.63 13.53
N GLU A 62 -0.82 13.15 13.28
CA GLU A 62 0.21 12.51 12.45
C GLU A 62 0.72 11.20 13.06
N LYS A 63 0.91 11.15 14.38
CA LYS A 63 1.22 9.89 15.08
C LYS A 63 0.12 8.86 14.85
N SER A 64 -1.14 9.27 15.04
CA SER A 64 -2.29 8.39 14.80
C SER A 64 -2.37 7.96 13.33
N TYR A 65 -2.06 8.84 12.39
CA TYR A 65 -2.05 8.53 10.96
C TYR A 65 -1.01 7.47 10.60
N MET A 66 0.23 7.63 11.06
CA MET A 66 1.30 6.67 10.81
C MET A 66 1.05 5.31 11.48
N GLU A 67 0.20 5.26 12.51
CA GLU A 67 -0.30 4.04 13.14
C GLU A 67 -1.62 3.50 12.52
N ILE A 68 -2.01 4.03 11.35
CA ILE A 68 -3.22 3.63 10.61
C ILE A 68 -4.51 3.85 11.45
N GLY A 69 -4.50 4.87 12.31
CA GLY A 69 -5.63 5.22 13.19
C GLY A 69 -6.87 5.69 12.44
N PHE A 70 -6.76 6.06 11.16
CA PHE A 70 -7.88 6.50 10.32
C PHE A 70 -8.83 5.36 9.91
N LEU A 71 -8.37 4.10 9.92
CA LEU A 71 -9.21 2.93 9.60
C LEU A 71 -9.60 2.10 10.83
N GLN A 72 -8.97 2.36 11.98
CA GLN A 72 -9.23 1.64 13.23
C GLN A 72 -10.39 2.28 14.00
N ASN A 73 -11.43 1.50 14.30
CA ASN A 73 -12.50 1.91 15.22
C ASN A 73 -12.04 1.93 16.71
N LYS A 74 -10.72 2.00 16.98
CA LYS A 74 -10.13 1.88 18.32
C LYS A 74 -10.16 3.16 19.14
N ASN A 75 -10.66 4.28 18.60
CA ASN A 75 -10.93 5.50 19.39
C ASN A 75 -12.10 5.35 20.38
N LYS A 76 -12.34 4.14 20.91
CA LYS A 76 -13.24 3.85 22.04
C LYS A 76 -12.51 4.04 23.38
N GLY A 77 -11.66 5.06 23.47
CA GLY A 77 -11.07 5.52 24.73
C GLY A 77 -12.04 6.46 25.43
N PHE A 78 -12.52 6.03 26.60
CA PHE A 78 -13.37 6.74 27.57
C PHE A 78 -13.55 8.25 27.34
N LEU A 79 -14.79 8.66 27.01
CA LEU A 79 -15.33 10.03 27.11
C LEU A 79 -14.90 11.08 26.06
N ARG A 80 -15.10 10.81 24.76
CA ARG A 80 -15.48 11.84 23.77
C ARG A 80 -16.09 11.20 22.52
N LYS A 81 -17.06 11.90 21.93
CA LYS A 81 -17.82 11.57 20.72
C LYS A 81 -16.95 10.95 19.62
N ASP A 82 -17.49 9.96 18.90
CA ASP A 82 -16.88 9.17 17.82
C ASP A 82 -16.30 10.00 16.65
N ASN A 83 -15.17 10.69 16.86
CA ASN A 83 -14.52 11.44 15.81
C ASN A 83 -13.46 10.55 15.12
N SER A 84 -13.68 10.24 13.84
CA SER A 84 -12.68 9.62 12.98
C SER A 84 -11.43 10.50 12.90
N LEU A 85 -10.26 9.93 12.57
CA LEU A 85 -9.05 10.71 12.40
C LEU A 85 -9.22 11.79 11.31
N LYS A 86 -9.99 11.49 10.24
CA LYS A 86 -10.39 12.48 9.24
C LYS A 86 -11.13 13.68 9.86
N ALA A 87 -12.07 13.44 10.77
CA ALA A 87 -12.78 14.51 11.47
C ALA A 87 -11.85 15.35 12.36
N ILE A 88 -10.81 14.75 12.94
CA ILE A 88 -9.78 15.48 13.69
C ILE A 88 -9.00 16.41 12.75
N TYR A 89 -8.54 15.92 11.59
CA TYR A 89 -7.88 16.75 10.58
C TYR A 89 -8.76 17.93 10.11
N GLU A 90 -10.05 17.67 9.82
CA GLU A 90 -10.99 18.73 9.44
C GLU A 90 -11.24 19.74 10.56
N SER A 91 -11.26 19.30 11.82
CA SER A 91 -11.36 20.20 12.97
C SER A 91 -10.12 21.10 13.10
N ILE A 92 -8.92 20.55 12.97
CA ILE A 92 -7.66 21.32 13.02
C ILE A 92 -7.63 22.33 11.86
N LYS A 93 -8.03 21.90 10.66
CA LYS A 93 -8.10 22.76 9.47
C LYS A 93 -9.08 23.93 9.67
N SER A 94 -10.28 23.67 10.20
CA SER A 94 -11.26 24.71 10.50
C SER A 94 -10.72 25.74 11.51
N GLU A 95 -10.07 25.27 12.57
CA GLU A 95 -9.51 26.15 13.59
C GLU A 95 -8.33 26.96 13.05
N THR A 96 -7.46 26.34 12.24
CA THR A 96 -6.33 27.02 11.58
C THR A 96 -6.81 28.12 10.63
N LYS A 97 -7.93 27.89 9.94
CA LYS A 97 -8.55 28.91 9.08
C LYS A 97 -9.06 30.12 9.88
N LYS A 98 -9.63 29.91 11.06
CA LYS A 98 -10.01 31.03 11.95
C LYS A 98 -8.80 31.83 12.40
N ILE A 99 -7.68 31.16 12.70
CA ILE A 99 -6.42 31.82 13.07
C ILE A 99 -5.90 32.66 11.90
N GLU A 100 -5.97 32.15 10.67
CA GLU A 100 -5.62 32.89 9.45
C GLU A 100 -6.49 34.15 9.30
N GLU A 101 -7.80 34.05 9.50
CA GLU A 101 -8.74 35.17 9.42
C GLU A 101 -8.46 36.22 10.51
N MET A 102 -8.15 35.80 11.74
CA MET A 102 -7.73 36.70 12.82
C MET A 102 -6.42 37.43 12.48
N ALA A 103 -5.43 36.71 11.94
CA ALA A 103 -4.15 37.29 11.55
C ALA A 103 -4.30 38.34 10.43
N LYS A 104 -5.24 38.14 9.49
CA LYS A 104 -5.56 39.13 8.44
C LYS A 104 -6.07 40.44 9.01
N VAL A 105 -6.94 40.39 10.03
CA VAL A 105 -7.47 41.60 10.68
C VAL A 105 -6.34 42.42 11.32
N HIS A 106 -5.33 41.74 11.87
CA HIS A 106 -4.22 42.40 12.55
C HIS A 106 -3.15 43.01 11.62
N MET A 107 -3.24 42.84 10.28
CA MET A 107 -2.38 43.37 9.18
C MET A 107 -0.83 43.30 9.35
N GLN A 108 -0.31 42.96 10.52
CA GLN A 108 1.09 42.92 10.90
C GLN A 108 1.66 41.50 10.90
N ASP A 109 0.81 40.47 10.76
CA ASP A 109 1.19 39.06 10.92
C ASP A 109 1.10 38.28 9.60
N ARG A 110 1.72 38.82 8.54
CA ARG A 110 1.73 38.20 7.19
C ARG A 110 2.33 36.79 7.18
N LYS A 111 3.27 36.51 8.09
CA LYS A 111 3.90 35.20 8.21
C LYS A 111 2.96 34.15 8.79
N THR A 112 2.27 34.46 9.90
CA THR A 112 1.28 33.52 10.44
C THR A 112 0.17 33.22 9.45
N ILE A 113 -0.25 34.20 8.62
CA ILE A 113 -1.17 33.95 7.51
C ILE A 113 -0.59 32.91 6.54
N ASN A 114 0.64 33.10 6.07
CA ASN A 114 1.30 32.16 5.16
C ASN A 114 1.46 30.75 5.78
N TYR A 115 1.87 30.66 7.04
CA TYR A 115 1.98 29.37 7.75
C TYR A 115 0.63 28.67 7.85
N CYS A 116 -0.44 29.38 8.23
CA CYS A 116 -1.78 28.82 8.30
C CYS A 116 -2.23 28.27 6.95
N GLN A 117 -2.00 29.01 5.85
CA GLN A 117 -2.36 28.58 4.50
C GLN A 117 -1.62 27.29 4.09
N ASN A 118 -0.31 27.24 4.31
CA ASN A 118 0.50 26.06 4.00
C ASN A 118 0.07 24.86 4.87
N VAL A 119 -0.19 25.06 6.16
CA VAL A 119 -0.72 24.01 7.04
C VAL A 119 -2.08 23.50 6.56
N ILE A 120 -3.01 24.39 6.19
CA ILE A 120 -4.34 24.01 5.67
C ILE A 120 -4.23 23.15 4.40
N GLN A 121 -3.33 23.53 3.49
CA GLN A 121 -3.06 22.76 2.27
C GLN A 121 -2.52 21.37 2.61
N TYR A 122 -1.55 21.27 3.52
CA TYR A 122 -1.00 20.00 4.00
C TYR A 122 -2.08 19.10 4.63
N LEU A 123 -2.90 19.65 5.54
CA LEU A 123 -3.98 18.89 6.19
C LEU A 123 -5.01 18.38 5.17
N THR A 124 -5.25 19.13 4.09
CA THR A 124 -6.13 18.72 2.98
C THR A 124 -5.52 17.57 2.17
N ALA A 125 -4.23 17.66 1.84
CA ALA A 125 -3.52 16.57 1.15
C ALA A 125 -3.56 15.27 1.97
N ARG A 126 -3.43 15.39 3.30
CA ARG A 126 -3.51 14.26 4.23
C ARG A 126 -4.89 13.62 4.27
N THR A 127 -5.98 14.40 4.24
CA THR A 127 -7.34 13.83 4.19
C THR A 127 -7.63 13.12 2.86
N HIS A 128 -7.07 13.59 1.74
CA HIS A 128 -7.17 12.89 0.46
C HIS A 128 -6.46 11.53 0.49
N LEU A 129 -5.31 11.42 1.15
CA LEU A 129 -4.64 10.12 1.36
C LEU A 129 -5.45 9.18 2.27
N ILE A 130 -6.12 9.71 3.31
CA ILE A 130 -7.04 8.89 4.13
C ILE A 130 -8.12 8.25 3.24
N ASP A 131 -8.74 9.03 2.37
CA ASP A 131 -9.77 8.54 1.43
C ASP A 131 -9.22 7.50 0.46
N PHE A 132 -7.97 7.70 0.01
CA PHE A 132 -7.28 6.73 -0.82
C PHE A 132 -7.06 5.38 -0.11
N TYR A 133 -6.62 5.37 1.15
CA TYR A 133 -6.50 4.14 1.91
C TYR A 133 -7.85 3.48 2.23
N GLU A 134 -8.90 4.27 2.49
CA GLU A 134 -10.25 3.75 2.60
C GLU A 134 -10.69 3.03 1.31
N LYS A 135 -10.41 3.62 0.14
CA LYS A 135 -10.65 2.98 -1.17
C LYS A 135 -9.90 1.64 -1.30
N ILE A 136 -8.62 1.59 -0.94
CA ILE A 136 -7.83 0.33 -0.96
C ILE A 136 -8.49 -0.74 -0.08
N TYR A 137 -8.89 -0.38 1.13
CA TYR A 137 -9.56 -1.29 2.05
C TYR A 137 -10.89 -1.83 1.47
N GLN A 138 -11.70 -0.96 0.85
CA GLN A 138 -12.96 -1.36 0.20
C GLN A 138 -12.74 -2.32 -0.97
N LEU A 139 -11.65 -2.16 -1.74
CA LEU A 139 -11.29 -3.12 -2.80
C LEU A 139 -10.90 -4.48 -2.21
N GLY A 140 -10.24 -4.50 -1.05
CA GLY A 140 -9.98 -5.73 -0.30
C GLY A 140 -11.26 -6.44 0.14
N LEU A 141 -12.29 -5.70 0.56
CA LEU A 141 -13.58 -6.27 0.98
C LEU A 141 -14.39 -6.82 -0.19
N THR A 142 -14.51 -6.03 -1.25
CA THR A 142 -15.31 -6.38 -2.44
C THR A 142 -14.59 -7.35 -3.37
N LYS A 143 -13.27 -7.53 -3.17
CA LYS A 143 -12.39 -8.30 -4.06
C LYS A 143 -12.47 -7.83 -5.51
N SER A 144 -12.70 -6.53 -5.71
CA SER A 144 -12.69 -5.87 -7.01
C SER A 144 -11.30 -5.29 -7.28
N PHE A 145 -10.50 -5.97 -8.09
CA PHE A 145 -9.09 -5.63 -8.30
C PHE A 145 -8.89 -4.77 -9.54
N LYS A 146 -9.21 -3.48 -9.41
CA LYS A 146 -9.05 -2.49 -10.48
C LYS A 146 -7.85 -1.59 -10.21
N TYR A 147 -6.64 -2.12 -10.40
CA TYR A 147 -5.40 -1.41 -10.05
C TYR A 147 -5.23 -0.10 -10.82
N ASN A 148 -5.67 -0.03 -12.08
CA ASN A 148 -5.64 1.19 -12.88
C ASN A 148 -6.43 2.35 -12.21
N GLU A 149 -7.57 2.07 -11.57
CA GLU A 149 -8.35 3.10 -10.86
C GLU A 149 -7.65 3.60 -9.59
N LEU A 150 -6.80 2.79 -8.96
CA LEU A 150 -5.95 3.22 -7.86
C LEU A 150 -4.78 4.07 -8.37
N VAL A 151 -4.18 3.67 -9.48
CA VAL A 151 -3.11 4.44 -10.14
C VAL A 151 -3.59 5.84 -10.52
N ILE A 152 -4.74 5.95 -11.19
CA ILE A 152 -5.32 7.26 -11.55
C ILE A 152 -5.60 8.08 -10.30
N SER A 153 -6.16 7.45 -9.26
CA SER A 153 -6.49 8.16 -8.02
C SER A 153 -5.27 8.72 -7.30
N ILE A 154 -4.16 8.00 -7.22
CA ILE A 154 -2.94 8.50 -6.57
C ILE A 154 -2.18 9.50 -7.44
N ASP A 155 -2.22 9.34 -8.77
CA ASP A 155 -1.69 10.34 -9.71
C ASP A 155 -2.42 11.67 -9.54
N ASN A 156 -3.76 11.66 -9.49
CA ASN A 156 -4.57 12.86 -9.26
C ASN A 156 -4.23 13.55 -7.92
N ILE A 157 -4.10 12.79 -6.82
CA ILE A 157 -3.71 13.35 -5.52
C ILE A 157 -2.32 13.98 -5.58
N THR A 158 -1.37 13.32 -6.27
CA THR A 158 0.00 13.82 -6.41
C THR A 158 0.04 15.10 -7.22
N GLU A 159 -0.71 15.18 -8.32
CA GLU A 159 -0.78 16.35 -9.20
C GLU A 159 -1.49 17.53 -8.52
N GLU A 160 -2.61 17.28 -7.83
CA GLU A 160 -3.38 18.31 -7.11
C GLU A 160 -2.53 19.02 -6.04
N HIS A 161 -1.65 18.27 -5.37
CA HIS A 161 -0.83 18.79 -4.27
C HIS A 161 0.64 19.05 -4.65
N LEU A 162 0.98 18.99 -5.94
CA LEU A 162 2.36 19.15 -6.43
C LEU A 162 2.98 20.49 -6.04
N TYR A 163 2.19 21.57 -6.08
CA TYR A 163 2.61 22.93 -5.75
C TYR A 163 2.02 23.44 -4.44
N ALA A 164 1.49 22.53 -3.61
CA ALA A 164 0.91 22.85 -2.33
C ALA A 164 1.96 22.82 -1.21
N PHE A 165 1.72 23.59 -0.14
CA PHE A 165 2.53 23.66 1.09
C PHE A 165 4.04 23.78 0.82
N THR A 166 4.40 24.70 -0.10
CA THR A 166 5.75 24.85 -0.65
C THR A 166 6.71 25.66 0.21
N ASP A 167 6.21 26.27 1.29
CA ASP A 167 7.03 27.00 2.24
C ASP A 167 8.21 26.14 2.76
N ILE A 168 9.38 26.76 2.88
CA ILE A 168 10.61 26.06 3.26
C ILE A 168 10.50 25.41 4.65
N SER A 169 9.69 25.99 5.54
CA SER A 169 9.44 25.46 6.87
C SER A 169 8.62 24.15 6.85
N LEU A 170 7.84 23.88 5.79
CA LEU A 170 7.08 22.63 5.62
C LEU A 170 7.80 21.60 4.73
N THR A 171 8.97 21.92 4.17
CA THR A 171 9.74 20.98 3.33
C THR A 171 9.89 19.57 3.95
N PRO A 172 10.17 19.39 5.25
CA PRO A 172 10.30 18.05 5.84
C PRO A 172 9.03 17.19 5.76
N ILE A 173 7.84 17.79 5.93
CA ILE A 173 6.58 17.06 5.87
C ILE A 173 6.11 16.88 4.42
N ARG A 174 6.44 17.82 3.54
CA ARG A 174 6.25 17.68 2.09
C ARG A 174 7.03 16.49 1.54
N ASP A 175 8.32 16.38 1.88
CA ASP A 175 9.15 15.25 1.50
C ASP A 175 8.52 13.91 1.94
N MET A 176 7.99 13.85 3.16
CA MET A 176 7.32 12.65 3.69
C MET A 176 6.08 12.29 2.86
N PHE A 177 5.22 13.28 2.58
CA PHE A 177 4.05 13.11 1.72
C PHE A 177 4.45 12.62 0.32
N SER A 178 5.49 13.21 -0.28
CA SER A 178 6.00 12.81 -1.59
C SER A 178 6.51 11.36 -1.60
N PHE A 179 7.26 10.94 -0.58
CA PHE A 179 7.69 9.54 -0.48
C PHE A 179 6.50 8.58 -0.45
N GLU A 180 5.50 8.88 0.37
CA GLU A 180 4.31 8.06 0.51
C GLU A 180 3.55 7.93 -0.82
N CYS A 181 3.26 9.05 -1.48
CA CYS A 181 2.57 9.07 -2.78
C CYS A 181 3.36 8.31 -3.85
N GLU A 182 4.68 8.52 -3.93
CA GLU A 182 5.55 7.86 -4.91
C GLU A 182 5.60 6.34 -4.70
N ILE A 183 5.68 5.87 -3.46
CA ILE A 183 5.66 4.44 -3.13
C ILE A 183 4.32 3.83 -3.54
N LEU A 184 3.20 4.44 -3.13
CA LEU A 184 1.85 3.95 -3.48
C LEU A 184 1.68 3.89 -5.00
N LYS A 185 2.04 4.96 -5.71
CA LYS A 185 2.01 5.04 -7.17
C LYS A 185 2.82 3.91 -7.82
N ASN A 186 4.08 3.72 -7.44
CA ASN A 186 4.93 2.69 -8.02
C ASN A 186 4.41 1.28 -7.72
N LEU A 187 3.92 1.01 -6.51
CA LEU A 187 3.36 -0.30 -6.14
C LEU A 187 2.09 -0.62 -6.94
N PHE A 188 1.13 0.30 -7.05
CA PHE A 188 -0.10 0.04 -7.81
C PHE A 188 0.14 0.03 -9.32
N LYS A 189 1.07 0.85 -9.84
CA LYS A 189 1.50 0.74 -11.24
C LYS A 189 2.14 -0.62 -11.51
N ALA A 190 2.98 -1.13 -10.59
CA ALA A 190 3.54 -2.47 -10.73
C ALA A 190 2.45 -3.55 -10.77
N MET A 191 1.42 -3.47 -9.92
CA MET A 191 0.29 -4.41 -9.95
C MET A 191 -0.47 -4.37 -11.28
N ASN A 192 -0.66 -3.18 -11.84
CA ASN A 192 -1.29 -2.99 -13.14
C ASN A 192 -0.45 -3.59 -14.30
N GLU A 193 0.86 -3.35 -14.30
CA GLU A 193 1.76 -3.92 -15.31
C GLU A 193 1.92 -5.45 -15.15
N LEU A 194 1.84 -5.98 -13.93
CA LEU A 194 1.77 -7.42 -13.67
C LEU A 194 0.52 -8.06 -14.28
N GLN A 195 -0.62 -7.37 -14.23
CA GLN A 195 -1.86 -7.87 -14.83
C GLN A 195 -1.76 -7.94 -16.36
N LYS A 196 -0.99 -7.05 -16.97
CA LYS A 196 -0.66 -7.03 -18.40
C LYS A 196 0.54 -7.92 -18.77
N LEU A 197 1.08 -8.67 -17.82
CA LEU A 197 2.24 -9.55 -17.99
C LEU A 197 3.52 -8.84 -18.50
N GLN A 198 3.70 -7.56 -18.14
CA GLN A 198 4.86 -6.77 -18.56
C GLN A 198 6.04 -6.95 -17.59
N PHE A 199 7.01 -7.78 -17.95
CA PHE A 199 8.16 -8.13 -17.08
C PHE A 199 9.00 -6.92 -16.66
N LEU A 200 9.64 -6.23 -17.62
CA LEU A 200 10.58 -5.14 -17.33
C LEU A 200 9.91 -3.94 -16.64
N PRO A 201 8.73 -3.44 -17.10
CA PRO A 201 8.04 -2.36 -16.41
C PRO A 201 7.69 -2.71 -14.95
N SER A 202 7.16 -3.91 -14.71
CA SER A 202 6.84 -4.37 -13.35
C SER A 202 8.07 -4.41 -12.46
N LEU A 203 9.20 -4.95 -12.95
CA LEU A 203 10.45 -5.02 -12.20
C LEU A 203 10.99 -3.64 -11.84
N ALA A 204 11.02 -2.71 -12.81
CA ALA A 204 11.50 -1.35 -12.60
C ALA A 204 10.66 -0.61 -11.55
N LEU A 205 9.34 -0.74 -11.59
CA LEU A 205 8.42 -0.11 -10.64
C LEU A 205 8.58 -0.68 -9.22
N ILE A 206 8.71 -2.00 -9.07
CA ILE A 206 8.97 -2.65 -7.77
C ILE A 206 10.32 -2.19 -7.20
N HIS A 207 11.35 -2.08 -8.04
CA HIS A 207 12.67 -1.59 -7.64
C HIS A 207 12.63 -0.11 -7.22
N SER A 208 11.91 0.72 -7.97
CA SER A 208 11.69 2.14 -7.63
C SER A 208 11.04 2.27 -6.25
N ALA A 209 9.91 1.60 -6.03
CA ALA A 209 9.24 1.56 -4.72
C ALA A 209 10.18 1.09 -3.59
N HIS A 210 11.02 0.08 -3.85
CA HIS A 210 11.99 -0.40 -2.87
C HIS A 210 13.06 0.65 -2.51
N THR A 211 13.56 1.36 -3.52
CA THR A 211 14.57 2.42 -3.34
C THR A 211 13.97 3.58 -2.53
N THR A 212 12.76 4.01 -2.89
CA THR A 212 12.03 5.08 -2.22
C THR A 212 11.69 4.72 -0.76
N LEU A 213 11.22 3.48 -0.51
CA LEU A 213 11.02 2.94 0.85
C LEU A 213 12.32 2.96 1.66
N SER A 214 13.44 2.57 1.06
CA SER A 214 14.74 2.54 1.75
C SER A 214 15.20 3.96 2.12
N SER A 215 15.03 4.91 1.22
CA SER A 215 15.30 6.34 1.47
C SER A 215 14.42 6.92 2.58
N TRP A 216 13.11 6.62 2.59
CA TRP A 216 12.22 7.04 3.67
C TRP A 216 12.60 6.41 5.01
N LYS A 217 12.92 5.10 5.02
CA LYS A 217 13.36 4.38 6.23
C LYS A 217 14.55 5.04 6.92
N ILE A 218 15.53 5.52 6.17
CA ILE A 218 16.73 6.19 6.71
C ILE A 218 16.35 7.49 7.43
N LYS A 219 15.32 8.20 6.95
CA LYS A 219 14.82 9.43 7.58
C LYS A 219 14.01 9.15 8.85
N LEU A 220 13.37 7.99 8.98
CA LEU A 220 12.63 7.63 10.19
C LEU A 220 13.58 7.40 11.36
N GLN A 221 13.49 8.25 12.37
CA GLN A 221 14.21 8.10 13.63
C GLN A 221 13.21 7.62 14.68
N ASN A 222 12.89 6.32 14.66
CA ASN A 222 12.06 5.70 15.71
C ASN A 222 12.84 5.56 17.02
N ARG A 223 13.13 6.71 17.63
CA ARG A 223 13.74 6.86 18.95
C ARG A 223 12.81 7.69 19.83
N GLU A 224 11.56 7.24 20.00
CA GLU A 224 10.86 7.55 21.25
C GLU A 224 11.62 6.79 22.34
N THR A 225 12.64 7.42 22.92
CA THR A 225 13.16 7.04 24.22
C THR A 225 12.03 7.11 25.25
N TRP A 226 12.10 6.31 26.32
CA TRP A 226 11.17 6.15 27.47
C TRP A 226 10.14 5.01 27.27
N LYS A 227 10.10 3.91 28.05
CA LYS A 227 10.44 3.66 29.47
C LYS A 227 11.06 2.27 29.68
N LEU A 228 11.68 2.06 30.86
CA LEU A 228 12.12 0.77 31.40
C LEU A 228 11.10 -0.35 31.10
N GLY A 229 11.50 -1.32 30.28
CA GLY A 229 10.73 -2.53 29.99
C GLY A 229 11.52 -3.40 29.04
N PHE A 230 11.71 -4.66 29.39
CA PHE A 230 12.66 -5.62 28.80
C PHE A 230 12.34 -6.08 27.35
N LEU A 231 11.67 -5.25 26.54
CA LEU A 231 11.35 -5.56 25.14
C LEU A 231 11.82 -4.40 24.24
N LYS A 232 13.11 -4.41 23.91
CA LYS A 232 13.69 -3.59 22.84
C LYS A 232 13.21 -4.13 21.50
N ASN A 233 12.27 -3.47 20.86
CA ASN A 233 12.16 -3.51 19.40
C ASN A 233 11.78 -2.11 18.92
N ASN A 234 12.69 -1.45 18.19
CA ASN A 234 12.37 -0.28 17.39
C ASN A 234 11.41 -0.74 16.28
N GLN A 235 10.12 -0.82 16.59
CA GLN A 235 9.09 -1.15 15.60
C GLN A 235 8.93 0.05 14.66
N LEU A 236 8.85 -0.22 13.36
CA LEU A 236 8.57 0.81 12.36
C LEU A 236 7.10 1.25 12.51
N PRO A 237 6.71 2.46 12.07
CA PRO A 237 5.31 2.86 12.16
C PRO A 237 4.42 1.90 11.35
N ALA A 238 3.22 1.61 11.83
CA ALA A 238 2.38 0.56 11.24
C ALA A 238 2.10 0.77 9.74
N LEU A 239 1.93 2.02 9.30
CA LEU A 239 1.73 2.36 7.90
C LEU A 239 2.95 1.99 7.04
N PHE A 240 4.15 2.28 7.53
CA PHE A 240 5.39 1.95 6.84
C PHE A 240 5.57 0.42 6.75
N GLU A 241 5.26 -0.31 7.82
CA GLU A 241 5.27 -1.77 7.81
C GLU A 241 4.25 -2.35 6.82
N TRP A 242 3.07 -1.74 6.71
CA TRP A 242 2.07 -2.13 5.73
C TRP A 242 2.57 -1.95 4.30
N LEU A 243 3.23 -0.82 3.98
CA LEU A 243 3.84 -0.59 2.66
C LEU A 243 4.93 -1.63 2.34
N LEU A 244 5.76 -2.00 3.32
CA LEU A 244 6.75 -3.07 3.17
C LEU A 244 6.09 -4.42 2.87
N LYS A 245 5.00 -4.76 3.58
CA LYS A 245 4.23 -5.99 3.36
C LYS A 245 3.57 -6.00 1.98
N LEU A 246 3.00 -4.88 1.54
CA LEU A 246 2.44 -4.73 0.19
C LEU A 246 3.51 -4.96 -0.88
N LYS A 247 4.66 -4.29 -0.77
CA LYS A 247 5.79 -4.52 -1.69
C LYS A 247 6.23 -6.00 -1.69
N GLY A 248 6.30 -6.64 -0.54
CA GLY A 248 6.64 -8.06 -0.42
C GLY A 248 5.63 -9.00 -1.10
N ALA A 249 4.33 -8.71 -0.98
CA ALA A 249 3.27 -9.48 -1.65
C ALA A 249 3.32 -9.30 -3.18
N ILE A 250 3.52 -8.06 -3.65
CA ILE A 250 3.67 -7.76 -5.09
C ILE A 250 4.91 -8.46 -5.66
N LEU A 251 6.04 -8.46 -4.93
CA LEU A 251 7.24 -9.19 -5.35
C LEU A 251 7.03 -10.71 -5.39
N SER A 252 6.25 -11.25 -4.46
CA SER A 252 5.87 -12.68 -4.43
C SER A 252 5.02 -13.04 -5.66
N LYS A 253 4.10 -12.17 -6.06
CA LYS A 253 3.31 -12.31 -7.29
C LYS A 253 4.17 -12.20 -8.54
N PHE A 254 5.03 -11.18 -8.64
CA PHE A 254 5.99 -11.00 -9.73
C PHE A 254 6.85 -12.25 -9.92
N SER A 255 7.37 -12.80 -8.82
CA SER A 255 8.24 -13.98 -8.86
C SER A 255 7.52 -15.23 -9.35
N LEU A 256 6.21 -15.35 -9.08
CA LEU A 256 5.41 -16.42 -9.63
C LEU A 256 5.12 -16.21 -11.13
N TYR A 257 4.62 -15.03 -11.51
CA TYR A 257 4.19 -14.77 -12.89
C TYR A 257 5.35 -14.85 -13.88
N PHE A 258 6.55 -14.49 -13.45
CA PHE A 258 7.75 -14.53 -14.27
C PHE A 258 8.75 -15.57 -13.80
N HIS A 259 8.31 -16.62 -13.11
CA HIS A 259 9.19 -17.66 -12.57
C HIS A 259 10.10 -18.25 -13.66
N ASN A 260 9.54 -18.57 -14.84
CA ASN A 260 10.30 -19.13 -15.96
C ASN A 260 11.34 -18.14 -16.49
N THR A 261 10.95 -16.87 -16.70
CA THR A 261 11.87 -15.81 -17.11
C THR A 261 13.02 -15.64 -16.10
N LEU A 262 12.71 -15.60 -14.81
CA LEU A 262 13.70 -15.50 -13.74
C LEU A 262 14.63 -16.72 -13.72
N ALA A 263 14.09 -17.93 -13.86
CA ALA A 263 14.89 -19.16 -13.88
C ALA A 263 15.83 -19.23 -15.10
N LEU A 264 15.46 -18.62 -16.24
CA LEU A 264 16.31 -18.52 -17.42
C LEU A 264 17.38 -17.42 -17.30
N GLN A 265 17.12 -16.38 -16.52
CA GLN A 265 18.00 -15.20 -16.40
C GLN A 265 18.86 -15.19 -15.13
N THR A 266 18.70 -16.18 -14.25
CA THR A 266 19.42 -16.26 -12.97
C THR A 266 20.05 -17.63 -12.78
N SER A 267 21.09 -17.72 -11.95
CA SER A 267 21.63 -19.02 -11.55
C SER A 267 20.66 -19.72 -10.58
N LEU A 268 20.78 -21.05 -10.44
CA LEU A 268 20.00 -21.80 -9.45
C LEU A 268 20.22 -21.29 -8.01
N SER A 269 21.42 -20.82 -7.69
CA SER A 269 21.74 -20.25 -6.38
C SER A 269 21.02 -18.92 -6.16
N ASP A 270 21.06 -18.04 -7.17
CA ASP A 270 20.40 -16.74 -7.12
C ASP A 270 18.88 -16.90 -7.04
N MET A 271 18.31 -17.81 -7.81
CA MET A 271 16.87 -18.11 -7.79
C MET A 271 16.43 -18.58 -6.39
N ARG A 272 17.20 -19.47 -5.74
CA ARG A 272 16.93 -19.89 -4.35
C ARG A 272 17.01 -18.72 -3.38
N GLN A 273 17.99 -17.85 -3.54
CA GLN A 273 18.14 -16.66 -2.70
C GLN A 273 16.96 -15.69 -2.90
N LEU A 274 16.50 -15.50 -4.13
CA LEU A 274 15.32 -14.69 -4.45
C LEU A 274 14.07 -15.27 -3.78
N CYS A 275 13.80 -16.56 -3.96
CA CYS A 275 12.66 -17.26 -3.36
C CYS A 275 12.68 -17.18 -1.81
N SER A 276 13.86 -17.29 -1.18
CA SER A 276 13.99 -17.23 0.29
C SER A 276 13.57 -15.88 0.90
N LYS A 277 13.54 -14.81 0.10
CA LYS A 277 13.16 -13.46 0.54
C LYS A 277 11.69 -13.14 0.26
N LEU A 278 10.95 -14.04 -0.38
CA LEU A 278 9.54 -13.80 -0.72
C LEU A 278 8.68 -13.85 0.53
N LEU A 279 7.67 -12.98 0.56
CA LEU A 279 6.64 -13.03 1.60
C LEU A 279 5.78 -14.30 1.43
N TYR A 280 5.50 -14.68 0.18
CA TYR A 280 4.79 -15.91 -0.16
C TYR A 280 5.51 -16.64 -1.30
N ASP A 281 6.05 -17.82 -1.02
CA ASP A 281 6.58 -18.70 -2.08
C ASP A 281 5.44 -19.51 -2.71
N ASN A 282 4.67 -18.85 -3.58
CA ASN A 282 3.52 -19.46 -4.24
C ASN A 282 3.95 -20.58 -5.21
N TYR A 283 5.15 -20.53 -5.76
CA TYR A 283 5.65 -21.57 -6.66
C TYR A 283 5.92 -22.87 -5.90
N GLN A 284 6.60 -22.80 -4.75
CA GLN A 284 6.78 -23.98 -3.89
C GLN A 284 5.44 -24.54 -3.37
N LYS A 285 4.45 -23.68 -3.11
CA LYS A 285 3.09 -24.14 -2.79
C LYS A 285 2.44 -24.93 -3.92
N MET A 286 2.58 -24.49 -5.17
CA MET A 286 2.13 -25.24 -6.35
C MET A 286 2.81 -26.61 -6.43
N ILE A 287 4.13 -26.65 -6.25
CA ILE A 287 4.90 -27.91 -6.25
C ILE A 287 4.41 -28.87 -5.15
N ALA A 288 4.25 -28.36 -3.92
CA ALA A 288 3.79 -29.16 -2.80
C ALA A 288 2.37 -29.70 -3.01
N PHE A 289 1.48 -28.90 -3.60
CA PHE A 289 0.13 -29.32 -3.94
C PHE A 289 0.12 -30.41 -5.02
N GLN A 290 0.89 -30.23 -6.10
CA GLN A 290 1.01 -31.23 -7.18
C GLN A 290 1.50 -32.57 -6.63
N LYS A 291 2.58 -32.57 -5.83
CA LYS A 291 3.14 -33.80 -5.25
C LYS A 291 2.16 -34.56 -4.37
N LYS A 292 1.25 -33.85 -3.70
CA LYS A 292 0.27 -34.46 -2.78
C LYS A 292 -0.98 -34.96 -3.50
N ASN A 293 -1.41 -34.28 -4.57
CA ASN A 293 -2.72 -34.51 -5.17
C ASN A 293 -2.68 -35.02 -6.62
N ASP A 294 -1.48 -35.14 -7.19
CA ASP A 294 -1.23 -35.52 -8.58
C ASP A 294 -2.04 -34.66 -9.57
N ALA A 295 -2.04 -33.34 -9.31
CA ALA A 295 -2.77 -32.35 -10.07
C ALA A 295 -1.82 -31.55 -10.96
N SER A 296 -2.18 -31.27 -12.21
CA SER A 296 -1.49 -30.21 -12.95
C SER A 296 -2.10 -28.86 -12.61
N ILE A 297 -1.27 -27.83 -12.49
CA ILE A 297 -1.64 -26.49 -12.06
C ILE A 297 -1.19 -25.51 -13.13
N LEU A 298 -2.12 -24.72 -13.65
CA LEU A 298 -1.88 -23.71 -14.66
C LEU A 298 -2.38 -22.36 -14.18
N ILE A 299 -1.61 -21.31 -14.50
CA ILE A 299 -2.11 -19.95 -14.51
C ILE A 299 -2.07 -19.46 -15.95
N LEU A 300 -3.23 -19.04 -16.45
CA LEU A 300 -3.46 -18.64 -17.83
C LEU A 300 -3.92 -17.18 -17.84
N SER A 301 -3.65 -16.45 -18.91
CA SER A 301 -4.25 -15.14 -19.12
C SER A 301 -5.02 -15.08 -20.42
N ASP A 302 -6.18 -14.41 -20.43
CA ASP A 302 -6.89 -14.14 -21.68
C ASP A 302 -6.31 -12.94 -22.45
N ASN A 303 -5.33 -12.23 -21.87
CA ASN A 303 -4.63 -11.13 -22.53
C ASN A 303 -3.75 -11.69 -23.65
N GLN A 304 -4.09 -11.39 -24.90
CA GLN A 304 -3.22 -11.68 -26.04
C GLN A 304 -1.92 -10.88 -25.88
N THR A 305 -0.82 -11.58 -25.63
CA THR A 305 0.50 -10.93 -25.50
C THR A 305 1.15 -10.61 -26.84
N ASN A 306 0.68 -11.20 -27.95
CA ASN A 306 1.14 -10.96 -29.31
C ASN A 306 -0.02 -11.18 -30.30
N GLU A 307 -0.24 -10.27 -31.24
CA GLU A 307 -1.26 -10.36 -32.31
C GLU A 307 -1.01 -11.53 -33.30
N GLU A 308 0.15 -12.20 -33.22
CA GLU A 308 0.59 -13.22 -34.18
C GLU A 308 0.36 -14.67 -33.72
N ASN A 309 -0.11 -14.91 -32.49
CA ASN A 309 -0.42 -16.25 -32.00
C ASN A 309 -1.79 -16.25 -31.32
N ASP A 310 -2.77 -16.95 -31.92
CA ASP A 310 -4.13 -17.16 -31.40
C ASP A 310 -4.20 -17.96 -30.07
N SER A 311 -3.06 -18.22 -29.43
CA SER A 311 -3.00 -18.97 -28.17
C SER A 311 -2.82 -18.04 -26.99
N TYR A 312 -3.65 -18.23 -25.98
CA TYR A 312 -3.59 -17.46 -24.75
C TYR A 312 -2.34 -17.85 -23.92
N PRO A 313 -1.61 -16.88 -23.37
CA PRO A 313 -0.33 -17.16 -22.72
C PRO A 313 -0.53 -17.95 -21.43
N ILE A 314 0.16 -19.10 -21.35
CA ILE A 314 0.40 -19.81 -20.10
C ILE A 314 1.44 -19.00 -19.31
N ILE A 315 0.98 -18.33 -18.25
CA ILE A 315 1.86 -17.56 -17.35
C ILE A 315 2.81 -18.52 -16.63
N ILE A 316 2.25 -19.59 -16.05
CA ILE A 316 3.03 -20.63 -15.41
C ILE A 316 2.28 -21.96 -15.39
N SER A 317 3.04 -23.05 -15.48
CA SER A 317 2.58 -24.42 -15.38
C SER A 317 3.42 -25.23 -14.40
N TYR A 318 2.76 -26.12 -13.66
CA TYR A 318 3.44 -27.19 -12.94
C TYR A 318 2.61 -28.49 -12.95
N PRO A 319 3.16 -29.62 -13.42
CA PRO A 319 4.49 -29.78 -14.01
C PRO A 319 4.64 -28.98 -15.32
N GLN A 320 5.88 -28.75 -15.77
CA GLN A 320 6.15 -27.91 -16.96
C GLN A 320 5.56 -28.49 -18.25
N LYS A 321 5.48 -29.83 -18.34
CA LYS A 321 4.80 -30.53 -19.43
C LYS A 321 3.38 -30.85 -18.99
N ILE A 322 2.40 -30.30 -19.71
CA ILE A 322 0.97 -30.54 -19.46
C ILE A 322 0.42 -31.28 -20.68
N ASN A 323 -0.34 -32.34 -20.42
CA ASN A 323 -0.97 -33.16 -21.46
C ASN A 323 -2.34 -32.62 -21.90
N THR A 324 -2.67 -31.39 -21.50
CA THR A 324 -3.96 -30.75 -21.70
C THR A 324 -3.84 -29.64 -22.74
N ASP A 325 -4.74 -29.64 -23.70
CA ASP A 325 -4.85 -28.59 -24.71
C ASP A 325 -5.38 -27.28 -24.07
N PRO A 326 -4.60 -26.18 -24.07
CA PRO A 326 -5.04 -24.89 -23.56
C PRO A 326 -6.36 -24.42 -24.19
N ASP A 327 -6.58 -24.67 -25.49
CA ASP A 327 -7.75 -24.18 -26.23
C ASP A 327 -9.06 -24.73 -25.67
N ILE A 328 -9.04 -25.98 -25.20
CA ILE A 328 -10.17 -26.61 -24.52
C ILE A 328 -10.48 -25.87 -23.21
N ILE A 329 -9.45 -25.54 -22.43
CA ILE A 329 -9.59 -24.81 -21.16
C ILE A 329 -10.21 -23.43 -21.40
N LEU A 330 -9.74 -22.73 -22.42
CA LEU A 330 -10.19 -21.38 -22.75
C LEU A 330 -11.63 -21.36 -23.25
N LYS A 331 -12.00 -22.35 -24.08
CA LYS A 331 -13.40 -22.54 -24.46
C LYS A 331 -14.29 -22.76 -23.24
N MET A 332 -13.84 -23.58 -22.28
CA MET A 332 -14.59 -23.78 -21.02
C MET A 332 -14.73 -22.48 -20.21
N ILE A 333 -13.68 -21.67 -20.15
CA ILE A 333 -13.71 -20.34 -19.50
C ILE A 333 -14.69 -19.41 -20.22
N ALA A 334 -14.67 -19.36 -21.55
CA ALA A 334 -15.58 -18.54 -22.35
C ALA A 334 -17.04 -18.95 -22.13
N ASP A 335 -17.33 -20.27 -22.18
CA ASP A 335 -18.65 -20.85 -21.94
C ASP A 335 -19.21 -20.55 -20.55
N THR A 336 -18.34 -20.25 -19.57
CA THR A 336 -18.70 -20.04 -18.16
C THR A 336 -18.33 -18.65 -17.64
N SER A 337 -18.06 -17.71 -18.55
CA SER A 337 -17.54 -16.37 -18.23
C SER A 337 -18.44 -15.59 -17.26
N GLU A 338 -19.76 -15.62 -17.44
CA GLU A 338 -20.72 -14.95 -16.54
C GLU A 338 -20.68 -15.51 -15.11
N GLU A 339 -20.52 -16.83 -14.96
CA GLU A 339 -20.40 -17.45 -13.64
C GLU A 339 -19.09 -17.04 -12.95
N LEU A 340 -18.00 -16.94 -13.70
CA LEU A 340 -16.69 -16.55 -13.19
C LEU A 340 -16.63 -15.09 -12.72
N LEU A 341 -17.59 -14.23 -13.10
CA LEU A 341 -17.73 -12.88 -12.55
C LEU A 341 -18.18 -12.89 -11.09
N VAL A 342 -18.79 -13.98 -10.62
CA VAL A 342 -19.12 -14.14 -9.20
C VAL A 342 -17.83 -14.35 -8.41
N VAL A 343 -17.58 -13.44 -7.46
CA VAL A 343 -16.38 -13.43 -6.63
C VAL A 343 -16.16 -14.80 -5.96
N ASP A 344 -14.95 -15.34 -6.09
CA ASP A 344 -14.51 -16.64 -5.58
C ASP A 344 -15.29 -17.85 -6.13
N LYS A 345 -16.07 -17.70 -7.21
CA LYS A 345 -16.70 -18.84 -7.88
C LYS A 345 -15.60 -19.78 -8.39
N VAL A 346 -15.75 -21.05 -8.02
CA VAL A 346 -14.93 -22.15 -8.54
C VAL A 346 -15.83 -23.04 -9.39
N ILE A 347 -15.39 -23.32 -10.61
CA ILE A 347 -16.11 -24.13 -11.57
C ILE A 347 -15.47 -25.51 -11.65
N TYR A 348 -16.30 -26.54 -11.72
CA TYR A 348 -15.90 -27.95 -11.82
C TYR A 348 -16.48 -28.50 -13.12
N LYS A 349 -15.63 -29.09 -13.96
CA LYS A 349 -16.06 -29.73 -15.21
C LYS A 349 -15.31 -31.04 -15.40
N TYR A 350 -16.02 -32.12 -15.64
CA TYR A 350 -15.41 -33.43 -15.94
C TYR A 350 -15.69 -33.78 -17.40
N LEU A 351 -14.63 -34.00 -18.17
CA LEU A 351 -14.71 -34.46 -19.55
C LEU A 351 -14.59 -35.98 -19.57
N SER A 352 -15.72 -36.66 -19.75
CA SER A 352 -15.78 -38.13 -19.72
C SER A 352 -14.96 -38.81 -20.81
N GLN A 353 -14.80 -38.17 -21.96
CA GLN A 353 -14.03 -38.68 -23.10
C GLN A 353 -12.51 -38.69 -22.81
N GLU A 354 -12.03 -37.68 -22.08
CA GLU A 354 -10.61 -37.54 -21.72
C GLU A 354 -10.29 -38.15 -20.34
N HIS A 355 -11.31 -38.49 -19.56
CA HIS A 355 -11.19 -38.86 -18.16
C HIS A 355 -10.54 -37.78 -17.27
N VAL A 356 -10.64 -36.51 -17.67
CA VAL A 356 -10.02 -35.37 -16.96
C VAL A 356 -11.06 -34.51 -16.24
N SER A 357 -10.78 -34.17 -14.99
CA SER A 357 -11.48 -33.12 -14.24
C SER A 357 -10.72 -31.80 -14.30
N TYR A 358 -11.44 -30.74 -14.63
CA TYR A 358 -11.00 -29.35 -14.67
C TYR A 358 -11.65 -28.60 -13.53
N ILE A 359 -10.83 -27.91 -12.74
CA ILE A 359 -11.29 -27.04 -11.65
C ILE A 359 -10.63 -25.68 -11.86
N TYR A 360 -11.44 -24.64 -12.06
CA TYR A 360 -10.89 -23.33 -12.40
C TYR A 360 -11.66 -22.17 -11.78
N THR A 361 -10.96 -21.06 -11.62
CA THR A 361 -11.50 -19.81 -11.06
C THR A 361 -10.77 -18.61 -11.64
N LEU A 362 -11.44 -17.46 -11.64
CA LEU A 362 -10.85 -16.17 -12.00
C LEU A 362 -10.00 -15.65 -10.85
N ILE A 363 -8.69 -15.45 -11.03
CA ILE A 363 -7.83 -14.80 -10.03
C ILE A 363 -8.03 -13.29 -10.09
N GLU A 364 -7.84 -12.69 -11.26
CA GLU A 364 -7.95 -11.26 -11.53
C GLU A 364 -8.55 -11.08 -12.92
N PRO A 365 -9.04 -9.89 -13.30
CA PRO A 365 -9.58 -9.71 -14.65
C PRO A 365 -8.55 -10.15 -15.70
N GLY A 366 -8.93 -11.17 -16.46
CA GLY A 366 -8.11 -11.78 -17.50
C GLY A 366 -7.01 -12.73 -17.04
N ILE A 367 -7.02 -13.19 -15.78
CA ILE A 367 -6.06 -14.18 -15.25
C ILE A 367 -6.80 -15.27 -14.49
N TYR A 368 -6.56 -16.53 -14.86
CA TYR A 368 -7.29 -17.69 -14.39
C TYR A 368 -6.35 -18.71 -13.75
N LEU A 369 -6.81 -19.35 -12.67
CA LEU A 369 -6.18 -20.53 -12.09
C LEU A 369 -6.92 -21.76 -12.59
N VAL A 370 -6.20 -22.77 -13.06
CA VAL A 370 -6.77 -24.03 -13.53
C VAL A 370 -6.01 -25.19 -12.91
N LEU A 371 -6.77 -26.15 -12.38
CA LEU A 371 -6.28 -27.44 -11.91
C LEU A 371 -6.85 -28.54 -12.80
N THR A 372 -6.00 -29.46 -13.23
CA THR A 372 -6.43 -30.66 -13.97
C THR A 372 -6.05 -31.93 -13.22
N PHE A 373 -6.94 -32.91 -13.26
CA PHE A 373 -6.77 -34.22 -12.63
C PHE A 373 -7.17 -35.32 -13.61
N GLU A 374 -6.37 -36.37 -13.74
CA GLU A 374 -6.65 -37.54 -14.61
C GLU A 374 -7.71 -38.50 -14.03
N ASN A 375 -8.58 -37.99 -13.15
CA ASN A 375 -9.69 -38.73 -12.60
C ASN A 375 -10.86 -37.80 -12.28
N LYS A 376 -12.07 -38.38 -12.19
CA LYS A 376 -13.25 -37.65 -11.77
C LYS A 376 -13.08 -37.16 -10.33
N LYS A 377 -13.05 -35.84 -10.15
CA LYS A 377 -13.05 -35.19 -8.83
C LYS A 377 -14.44 -34.88 -8.34
N ILE A 378 -14.61 -34.96 -7.02
CA ILE A 378 -15.86 -34.64 -6.33
C ILE A 378 -15.96 -33.13 -6.17
N GLU A 379 -17.10 -32.56 -6.52
CA GLU A 379 -17.42 -31.17 -6.18
C GLU A 379 -17.41 -31.03 -4.65
N LYS A 380 -16.62 -30.08 -4.12
CA LYS A 380 -16.40 -29.79 -2.69
C LYS A 380 -15.24 -30.51 -1.99
N ASP A 381 -14.19 -30.93 -2.72
CA ASP A 381 -12.93 -31.30 -2.05
C ASP A 381 -12.35 -30.09 -1.29
N SER A 382 -12.40 -30.18 0.05
CA SER A 382 -11.98 -29.10 0.94
C SER A 382 -10.51 -28.72 0.80
N HIS A 383 -9.63 -29.68 0.48
CA HIS A 383 -8.20 -29.40 0.31
C HIS A 383 -7.93 -28.63 -0.97
N VAL A 384 -8.63 -28.98 -2.05
CA VAL A 384 -8.56 -28.28 -3.34
C VAL A 384 -9.09 -26.85 -3.19
N ILE A 385 -10.26 -26.67 -2.58
CA ILE A 385 -10.86 -25.36 -2.38
C ILE A 385 -9.98 -24.48 -1.50
N HIS A 386 -9.39 -25.04 -0.44
CA HIS A 386 -8.48 -24.31 0.43
C HIS A 386 -7.26 -23.81 -0.34
N PHE A 387 -6.62 -24.68 -1.13
CA PHE A 387 -5.48 -24.31 -1.97
C PHE A 387 -5.83 -23.19 -2.96
N ILE A 388 -6.94 -23.33 -3.70
CA ILE A 388 -7.41 -22.31 -4.65
C ILE A 388 -7.63 -20.98 -3.93
N THR A 389 -8.38 -21.00 -2.83
CA THR A 389 -8.75 -19.79 -2.09
C THR A 389 -7.51 -19.09 -1.53
N GLU A 390 -6.57 -19.85 -0.97
CA GLU A 390 -5.33 -19.31 -0.43
C GLU A 390 -4.46 -18.68 -1.53
N LEU A 391 -4.26 -19.40 -2.65
CA LEU A 391 -3.45 -18.92 -3.76
C LEU A 391 -4.05 -17.65 -4.37
N CYS A 392 -5.35 -17.65 -4.69
CA CYS A 392 -6.06 -16.47 -5.18
C CYS A 392 -5.95 -15.29 -4.19
N THR A 393 -6.15 -15.53 -2.89
CA THR A 393 -6.04 -14.50 -1.86
C THR A 393 -4.64 -13.86 -1.82
N ASN A 394 -3.58 -14.67 -1.98
CA ASN A 394 -2.21 -14.17 -2.01
C ASN A 394 -1.93 -13.36 -3.28
N LEU A 395 -2.35 -13.86 -4.45
CA LEU A 395 -2.13 -13.18 -5.74
C LEU A 395 -2.89 -11.86 -5.86
N ARG A 396 -4.08 -11.78 -5.27
CA ARG A 396 -4.90 -10.57 -5.20
C ARG A 396 -4.46 -9.59 -4.08
N CYS A 397 -3.49 -9.98 -3.26
CA CYS A 397 -3.06 -9.22 -2.07
C CYS A 397 -4.22 -8.90 -1.08
N THR A 398 -5.32 -9.66 -1.09
CA THR A 398 -6.57 -9.32 -0.37
C THR A 398 -6.33 -9.15 1.13
N LYS A 399 -5.60 -10.08 1.75
CA LYS A 399 -5.27 -10.00 3.18
C LYS A 399 -4.45 -8.76 3.52
N ILE A 400 -3.57 -8.32 2.62
CA ILE A 400 -2.77 -7.11 2.82
C ILE A 400 -3.68 -5.87 2.81
N PHE A 401 -4.59 -5.74 1.85
CA PHE A 401 -5.54 -4.61 1.81
C PHE A 401 -6.43 -4.57 3.05
N LEU A 402 -6.96 -5.72 3.47
CA LEU A 402 -7.79 -5.82 4.69
C LEU A 402 -6.99 -5.53 5.98
N SER A 403 -5.67 -5.73 5.95
CA SER A 403 -4.83 -5.51 7.13
C SER A 403 -4.69 -4.05 7.56
N LEU A 404 -5.13 -3.10 6.71
CA LEU A 404 -5.24 -1.69 7.06
C LEU A 404 -6.19 -1.45 8.26
N LYS A 405 -7.22 -2.31 8.46
CA LYS A 405 -8.18 -2.18 9.58
C LYS A 405 -7.94 -3.19 10.70
N ALA A 406 -7.42 -4.37 10.34
CA ALA A 406 -7.12 -5.43 11.29
C ALA A 406 -5.70 -5.95 11.00
N PRO A 407 -4.66 -5.49 11.72
CA PRO A 407 -3.31 -5.94 11.46
C PRO A 407 -3.25 -7.47 11.51
N ILE A 408 -2.66 -8.07 10.47
CA ILE A 408 -2.44 -9.52 10.40
C ILE A 408 -1.57 -9.88 11.61
N LYS A 409 -2.13 -10.66 12.53
CA LYS A 409 -1.42 -11.17 13.70
C LYS A 409 -0.31 -12.14 13.28
#